data_AF-A0A962M457-F1
#
_entry.id   AF-A0A962M457-F1
#
_cell.length_a   1.000
_cell.length_b   1.000
_cell.length_c   1.000
_cell.angle_alpha   90.00
_cell.angle_beta   90.00
_cell.angle_gamma   90.00
#
_symmetry.space_group_name_H-M   'P 1'
#
loop_
_entity.id
_entity.type
_entity.pdbx_description
1 polymer ?
#
loop_
_entity_poly.entity_id
_entity_poly.type
_entity_poly.pdbx_seq_one_letter_code
_entity_poly.pdbx_strand_id
1 'polypeptide(L)'
;MSKSVDLEFFYDCSSPWTYFAFTRIIPLVAQLGQPVRWRPILVGGVFNAVNREVYSARQAMFTNPDNKRRLDYYLKDMADWAGLAAVTAIMPPGHPISSVKA
;
A
#
# COMPACT_ATOMS: atom_id res chain seq x y z
N MET A 1 35.79 1.90 -6.79
CA MET A 1 34.72 1.08 -6.19
C MET A 1 33.40 1.80 -6.40
N SER A 2 32.38 1.16 -6.98
CA SER A 2 31.06 1.79 -7.11
C SER A 2 30.44 1.96 -5.72
N LYS A 3 29.83 3.11 -5.46
CA LYS A 3 29.15 3.38 -4.19
C LYS A 3 28.01 2.36 -4.01
N SER A 4 28.02 1.61 -2.92
CA SER A 4 26.88 0.75 -2.54
C SER A 4 25.69 1.65 -2.22
N VAL A 5 24.56 1.41 -2.88
CA VAL A 5 23.28 2.07 -2.56
C VAL A 5 22.61 1.25 -1.46
N ASP A 6 22.20 1.90 -0.38
CA ASP A 6 21.35 1.26 0.63
C ASP A 6 19.88 1.44 0.21
N LEU A 7 19.13 0.33 0.18
CA LEU A 7 17.74 0.31 -0.26
C LEU A 7 16.85 -0.18 0.88
N GLU A 8 16.18 0.77 1.54
CA GLU A 8 15.15 0.45 2.53
C GLU A 8 13.76 0.40 1.89
N PHE A 9 12.98 -0.63 2.21
CA PHE A 9 11.59 -0.76 1.74
C PHE A 9 10.64 -0.79 2.93
N PHE A 10 9.90 0.30 3.12
CA PHE A 10 8.90 0.44 4.18
C PHE A 10 7.54 -0.06 3.72
N TYR A 11 6.91 -0.94 4.49
CA TYR A 11 5.70 -1.63 4.03
C TYR A 11 4.70 -1.95 5.14
N ASP A 12 3.42 -2.00 4.79
CA ASP A 12 2.32 -2.44 5.67
C ASP A 12 1.51 -3.50 4.92
N CYS A 13 1.40 -4.70 5.49
CA CYS A 13 0.69 -5.82 4.85
C CYS A 13 -0.81 -5.58 4.67
N SER A 14 -1.40 -4.63 5.39
CA SER A 14 -2.79 -4.22 5.20
C SER A 14 -3.02 -3.29 4.00
N SER A 15 -1.94 -2.78 3.39
CA SER A 15 -2.01 -1.84 2.27
C SER A 15 -2.05 -2.61 0.94
N PRO A 16 -3.13 -2.46 0.13
CA PRO A 16 -3.16 -3.06 -1.19
C PRO A 16 -2.04 -2.52 -2.10
N TRP A 17 -1.60 -1.28 -1.88
CA TRP A 17 -0.50 -0.68 -2.63
C TRP A 17 0.85 -1.33 -2.32
N THR A 18 1.06 -1.75 -1.07
CA THR A 18 2.24 -2.53 -0.69
C THR A 18 2.24 -3.89 -1.40
N TYR A 19 1.07 -4.54 -1.50
CA TYR A 19 0.95 -5.80 -2.24
C TYR A 19 1.34 -5.62 -3.72
N PHE A 20 0.81 -4.61 -4.41
CA PHE A 20 1.22 -4.33 -5.80
C PHE A 20 2.70 -3.99 -5.91
N ALA A 21 3.25 -3.22 -4.98
CA ALA A 21 4.68 -2.90 -4.97
C ALA A 21 5.56 -4.15 -4.85
N PHE A 22 5.17 -5.14 -4.03
CA PHE A 22 5.91 -6.41 -3.92
C PHE A 22 6.01 -7.16 -5.24
N THR A 23 4.96 -7.16 -6.06
CA THR A 23 4.98 -7.81 -7.39
C THR A 23 6.04 -7.24 -8.34
N ARG A 24 6.53 -6.03 -8.06
CA ARG A 24 7.51 -5.31 -8.89
C ARG A 24 8.90 -5.27 -8.26
N ILE A 25 8.98 -4.91 -6.98
CA ILE A 25 10.28 -4.66 -6.34
C ILE A 25 11.06 -5.96 -6.16
N ILE A 26 10.40 -7.06 -5.80
CA ILE A 26 11.06 -8.35 -5.56
C ILE A 26 11.80 -8.86 -6.81
N PRO A 27 11.17 -8.97 -8.00
CA PRO A 27 11.91 -9.38 -9.20
C PRO A 27 12.96 -8.37 -9.63
N LEU A 28 12.69 -7.06 -9.47
CA LEU A 28 13.65 -6.01 -9.84
C LEU A 28 14.95 -6.11 -9.04
N VAL A 29 14.86 -6.25 -7.72
CA VAL A 29 16.06 -6.29 -6.86
C VAL A 29 16.84 -7.59 -7.02
N ALA A 30 16.13 -8.69 -7.33
CA ALA A 30 16.77 -9.96 -7.70
C ALA A 30 17.57 -9.82 -9.02
N GLN A 31 17.01 -9.16 -10.04
CA GLN A 31 17.72 -8.89 -11.31
C GLN A 31 18.94 -7.99 -11.13
N LEU A 32 18.85 -7.01 -10.24
CA LEU A 32 19.93 -6.05 -9.99
C LEU A 32 20.99 -6.56 -9.01
N GLY A 33 20.76 -7.68 -8.32
CA GLY A 33 21.63 -8.14 -7.24
C GLY A 33 21.70 -7.13 -6.07
N GLN A 34 20.68 -6.29 -5.90
CA GLN A 34 20.62 -5.25 -4.89
C GLN A 34 19.90 -5.78 -3.64
N PRO A 35 20.57 -5.93 -2.48
CA PRO A 35 19.88 -6.31 -1.25
C PRO A 35 18.91 -5.21 -0.81
N VAL A 36 17.77 -5.64 -0.27
CA VAL A 36 16.75 -4.75 0.31
C VAL A 36 16.71 -4.94 1.81
N ARG A 37 16.73 -3.83 2.54
CA ARG A 37 16.41 -3.80 3.97
C ARG A 37 14.90 -3.63 4.14
N TRP A 38 14.23 -4.71 4.50
CA TRP A 38 12.77 -4.71 4.71
C TRP A 38 12.41 -4.04 6.04
N ARG A 39 11.50 -3.07 6.00
CA ARG A 39 11.09 -2.25 7.15
C ARG A 39 9.57 -2.29 7.35
N PRO A 40 9.03 -3.29 8.06
CA PRO A 40 7.60 -3.32 8.35
C PRO A 40 7.19 -2.11 9.19
N ILE A 41 6.06 -1.50 8.83
CA ILE A 41 5.46 -0.36 9.53
C ILE A 41 3.95 -0.52 9.66
N LEU A 42 3.36 0.29 10.53
CA LEU A 42 1.93 0.49 10.64
C LEU A 42 1.58 1.84 10.00
N VAL A 43 1.03 1.83 8.79
CA VAL A 43 0.73 3.07 8.05
C VAL A 43 -0.29 3.93 8.80
N GLY A 44 -1.25 3.30 9.49
CA GLY A 44 -2.20 3.99 10.36
C GLY A 44 -1.52 4.71 11.52
N GLY A 45 -0.46 4.12 12.09
CA GLY A 45 0.35 4.76 13.13
C GLY A 45 1.12 5.97 12.60
N VAL A 46 1.67 5.86 11.37
CA VAL A 46 2.32 6.97 10.68
C VAL A 46 1.33 8.12 10.47
N PHE A 47 0.15 7.86 9.90
CA PHE A 47 -0.87 8.90 9.70
C PHE A 47 -1.27 9.56 11.03
N ASN A 48 -1.50 8.78 12.09
CA ASN A 48 -1.84 9.33 13.39
C ASN A 48 -0.76 10.26 13.95
N ALA A 49 0.52 9.96 13.71
CA ALA A 49 1.65 10.73 14.21
C ALA A 49 1.93 12.00 13.40
N VAL A 50 1.80 11.96 12.06
CA VAL A 50 2.28 13.06 11.19
C VAL A 50 1.22 13.71 10.33
N ASN A 51 0.06 13.07 10.11
CA ASN A 51 -1.02 13.61 9.29
C ASN A 51 -2.39 12.96 9.58
N ARG A 52 -3.04 13.43 10.64
CA ARG A 52 -4.35 12.90 11.08
C ARG A 52 -5.47 13.14 10.05
N GLU A 53 -5.35 14.14 9.19
CA GLU A 53 -6.34 14.43 8.14
C GLU A 53 -6.36 13.34 7.07
N VAL A 54 -5.20 12.77 6.74
CA VAL A 54 -5.14 11.62 5.81
C VAL A 54 -5.86 10.40 6.39
N TYR A 55 -5.73 10.17 7.70
CA TYR A 55 -6.44 9.08 8.38
C TYR A 55 -7.96 9.27 8.29
N SER A 56 -8.48 10.45 8.66
CA SER A 56 -9.92 10.72 8.63
C SER A 56 -10.48 10.73 7.21
N ALA A 57 -9.74 11.29 6.23
CA ALA A 57 -10.13 11.28 4.83
C ALA A 57 -10.20 9.86 4.24
N ARG A 58 -9.27 8.97 4.62
CA ARG A 58 -9.32 7.55 4.21
C ARG A 58 -10.55 6.86 4.80
N GLN A 59 -10.85 7.09 6.08
CA GLN A 59 -12.04 6.52 6.71
C GLN A 59 -13.32 7.03 6.02
N ALA A 60 -13.42 8.35 5.82
CA ALA A 60 -14.56 8.99 5.15
C ALA A 60 -14.75 8.54 3.70
N MET A 61 -13.68 8.14 3.00
CA MET A 61 -13.76 7.60 1.64
C MET A 61 -14.63 6.34 1.56
N PHE A 62 -14.61 5.50 2.60
CA PHE A 62 -15.37 4.25 2.66
C PHE A 62 -16.72 4.39 3.38
N THR A 63 -16.89 5.41 4.24
CA THR A 63 -18.10 5.56 5.08
C THR A 63 -19.02 6.70 4.66
N ASN A 64 -18.54 7.71 3.92
CA ASN A 64 -19.35 8.86 3.50
C ASN A 64 -19.74 8.75 2.01
N PRO A 65 -21.04 8.68 1.66
CA PRO A 65 -21.53 8.67 0.28
C PRO A 65 -21.05 9.83 -0.59
N ASP A 66 -20.78 11.01 -0.02
CA ASP A 66 -20.30 12.18 -0.76
C ASP A 66 -18.92 11.94 -1.40
N ASN A 67 -18.17 10.95 -0.90
CA ASN A 67 -16.88 10.54 -1.46
C ASN A 67 -16.99 9.54 -2.61
N LYS A 68 -18.19 9.26 -3.15
CA LYS A 68 -18.40 8.24 -4.18
C LYS A 68 -17.40 8.32 -5.33
N ARG A 69 -17.18 9.52 -5.90
CA ARG A 69 -16.22 9.69 -7.02
C ARG A 69 -14.79 9.28 -6.66
N ARG A 70 -14.36 9.57 -5.43
CA ARG A 70 -13.04 9.19 -4.93
C ARG A 70 -12.95 7.68 -4.72
N LEU A 71 -13.99 7.07 -4.17
CA LEU A 71 -14.08 5.62 -4.00
C LEU A 71 -14.09 4.90 -5.37
N ASP A 72 -14.89 5.37 -6.32
CA ASP A 72 -14.96 4.80 -7.67
C ASP A 72 -13.57 4.81 -8.34
N TYR A 73 -12.84 5.94 -8.24
CA TYR A 73 -11.48 6.04 -8.77
C TYR A 73 -10.51 5.11 -8.04
N TYR A 74 -10.58 5.04 -6.70
CA TYR A 74 -9.75 4.13 -5.90
C TYR A 74 -9.94 2.66 -6.33
N LEU A 75 -11.18 2.23 -6.54
CA LEU A 75 -11.50 0.88 -7.00
C LEU A 75 -11.02 0.63 -8.43
N LYS A 76 -11.22 1.60 -9.34
CA LYS A 76 -10.72 1.53 -10.72
C LYS A 76 -9.20 1.40 -10.76
N ASP A 77 -8.48 2.23 -10.00
CA ASP A 77 -7.02 2.23 -9.97
C ASP A 77 -6.48 0.91 -9.41
N MET A 78 -7.10 0.36 -8.35
CA MET A 78 -6.75 -0.99 -7.89
C MET A 78 -6.96 -2.06 -8.97
N ALA A 79 -8.03 -1.97 -9.76
CA ALA A 79 -8.27 -2.91 -10.86
C ALA A 79 -7.24 -2.76 -11.98
N ASP A 80 -6.87 -1.52 -12.33
CA ASP A 80 -5.83 -1.25 -13.33
C ASP A 80 -4.48 -1.83 -12.88
N TRP A 81 -4.10 -1.61 -11.62
CA TRP A 81 -2.86 -2.13 -11.05
C TRP A 81 -2.86 -3.65 -10.96
N ALA A 82 -3.99 -4.26 -10.59
CA ALA A 82 -4.15 -5.72 -10.59
C ALA A 82 -3.96 -6.29 -12.00
N GLY A 83 -4.56 -5.68 -13.02
CA GLY A 83 -4.37 -6.07 -14.42
C GLY A 83 -2.92 -5.90 -14.88
N LEU A 84 -2.30 -4.77 -14.56
CA LEU A 84 -0.91 -4.48 -14.92
C LEU A 84 0.10 -5.41 -14.22
N ALA A 85 -0.17 -5.80 -12.98
CA ALA A 85 0.67 -6.72 -12.22
C ALA A 85 0.32 -8.21 -12.45
N ALA A 86 -0.72 -8.49 -13.26
CA ALA A 86 -1.23 -9.84 -13.48
C ALA A 86 -1.56 -10.60 -12.17
N VAL A 87 -2.14 -9.89 -11.19
CA VAL A 87 -2.57 -10.46 -9.90
C VAL A 87 -4.06 -10.26 -9.66
N THR A 88 -4.62 -11.04 -8.76
CA THR A 88 -5.97 -10.81 -8.24
C THR A 88 -5.89 -9.95 -6.97
N ALA A 89 -6.65 -8.86 -6.94
CA ALA A 89 -6.82 -8.01 -5.77
C ALA A 89 -8.30 -7.94 -5.39
N ILE A 90 -8.67 -8.58 -4.28
CA ILE A 90 -10.03 -8.59 -3.75
C ILE A 90 -10.00 -7.84 -2.42
N MET A 91 -10.84 -6.81 -2.28
CA MET A 91 -11.01 -6.18 -0.98
C MET A 91 -11.80 -7.12 -0.06
N PRO A 92 -11.29 -7.43 1.14
CA PRO A 92 -12.02 -8.26 2.09
C PRO A 92 -13.23 -7.51 2.65
N PRO A 93 -14.28 -8.24 3.08
CA PRO A 93 -15.38 -7.65 3.82
C PRO A 93 -14.86 -6.94 5.08
N GLY A 94 -15.35 -5.73 5.36
CA GLY A 94 -14.92 -4.93 6.51
C GLY A 94 -13.65 -4.10 6.32
N HIS A 95 -13.12 -3.97 5.09
CA HIS A 95 -12.06 -3.00 4.79
C HIS A 95 -12.56 -1.55 5.04
N PRO A 96 -11.73 -0.65 5.62
CA PRO A 96 -10.36 -0.83 6.08
C PRO A 96 -10.26 -1.53 7.46
N ILE A 97 -9.40 -2.56 7.55
CA ILE A 97 -9.11 -3.29 8.80
C ILE A 97 -7.92 -2.63 9.50
N SER A 98 -7.95 -2.55 10.84
CA SER A 98 -6.80 -2.11 11.64
C SER A 98 -5.77 -3.22 11.73
N SER A 99 -4.57 -3.02 11.18
CA SER A 99 -3.46 -4.01 11.24
C SER A 99 -2.97 -4.33 12.65
N VAL A 100 -3.36 -3.53 13.65
CA VAL A 100 -3.04 -3.75 15.07
C VAL A 100 -4.08 -4.66 15.75
N LYS A 101 -5.30 -4.71 15.20
CA LYS A 101 -6.42 -5.50 15.75
C LYS A 101 -6.73 -6.76 14.90
N ALA A 102 -5.96 -6.98 13.84
CA ALA A 102 -6.09 -8.10 12.91
C ALA A 102 -5.36 -9.34 13.43
#